data_AF-U1GYD8-F1
#
_entry.id   AF-U1GYD8-F1
#
_cell.length_a   1.000
_cell.length_b   1.000
_cell.length_c   1.000
_cell.angle_alpha   90.00
_cell.angle_beta   90.00
_cell.angle_gamma   90.00
#
_symmetry.space_group_name_H-M   'P 1'
#
loop_
_entity.id
_entity.type
_entity.pdbx_description
1 polymer ?
#
loop_
_entity_poly.entity_id
_entity_poly.type
_entity_poly.pdbx_seq_one_letter_code
_entity_poly.pdbx_strand_id
1 'polypeptide(L)'
;MYIEKLYDKDIKIFPCVSSSRILRKSLPKPGPNYNVSTPRATIESKQWCGRCVWESDNDVLDDQIVALTWDDDSRSVSGKEVPDRGPNTAVFHMVAFTEAQCEQRGKISGIHGGIHYNSKEIQVYTFDKFLQPEAAKIFTPPKTAEGHDGGNGGLMNSFSKAVEAVIKGELSVEQAQAKYVSCTLKEAFMSHAMVFAAEEARLGRKIVNWRNWWAKLEQRLLSR
;
A
#
# COMPACT_ATOMS: atom_id res chain seq x y z
N MET A 1 12.59 -7.98 -14.85
CA MET A 1 12.34 -7.05 -13.72
C MET A 1 13.66 -6.82 -13.02
N TYR A 2 14.29 -5.65 -13.22
CA TYR A 2 15.56 -5.31 -12.60
C TYR A 2 15.29 -4.86 -11.16
N ILE A 3 15.68 -5.68 -10.17
CA ILE A 3 15.78 -5.24 -8.77
C ILE A 3 17.22 -4.76 -8.59
N GLU A 4 17.45 -3.46 -8.76
CA GLU A 4 18.72 -2.85 -8.33
C GLU A 4 18.75 -2.83 -6.80
N LYS A 5 19.89 -3.25 -6.25
CA LYS A 5 20.18 -3.31 -4.81
C LYS A 5 20.09 -1.91 -4.18
N LEU A 6 18.94 -1.57 -3.60
CA LEU A 6 18.83 -0.48 -2.63
C LEU A 6 19.07 -1.02 -1.22
N TYR A 7 20.28 -1.49 -0.93
CA TYR A 7 20.72 -1.75 0.44
C TYR A 7 22.10 -1.14 0.63
N ASP A 8 22.10 0.09 1.12
CA ASP A 8 23.29 0.80 1.58
C ASP A 8 23.56 0.39 3.04
N LYS A 9 24.75 -0.12 3.32
CA LYS A 9 25.09 -0.79 4.61
C LYS A 9 25.45 0.18 5.74
N ASP A 10 25.50 1.48 5.48
CA ASP A 10 26.00 2.50 6.42
C ASP A 10 24.91 3.40 7.04
N ILE A 11 23.66 2.92 7.12
CA ILE A 11 22.52 3.73 7.60
C ILE A 11 22.60 3.95 9.13
N LYS A 12 22.92 5.18 9.53
CA LYS A 12 22.65 5.69 10.88
C LYS A 12 21.16 5.99 11.03
N ILE A 13 20.49 5.28 11.94
CA ILE A 13 19.08 5.48 12.27
C ILE A 13 18.94 6.84 12.97
N PHE A 14 18.17 7.77 12.40
CA PHE A 14 17.81 9.01 13.06
C PHE A 14 16.72 8.75 14.12
N PRO A 15 16.86 9.29 15.35
CA PRO A 15 15.88 9.07 16.41
C PRO A 15 14.53 9.71 16.06
N CYS A 16 13.46 8.93 16.18
CA CYS A 16 12.08 9.39 16.07
C CYS A 16 11.76 10.31 17.26
N VAL A 17 11.57 11.61 17.01
CA VAL A 17 11.13 12.56 18.04
C VAL A 17 9.61 12.46 18.16
N SER A 18 9.09 12.11 19.34
CA SER A 18 7.65 11.90 19.55
C SER A 18 6.84 13.18 19.25
N SER A 19 5.95 13.14 18.25
CA SER A 19 5.10 14.24 17.80
C SER A 19 3.97 14.65 18.77
N SER A 20 4.04 14.26 20.04
CA SER A 20 2.93 14.33 21.00
C SER A 20 2.51 15.76 21.41
N ARG A 21 3.35 16.78 21.20
CA ARG A 21 3.07 18.16 21.65
C ARG A 21 2.35 19.05 20.62
N ILE A 22 2.48 18.80 19.32
CA ILE A 22 1.99 19.74 18.30
C ILE A 22 0.48 19.54 18.02
N LEU A 23 -0.02 18.31 18.14
CA LEU A 23 -1.42 17.97 17.80
C LEU A 23 -2.47 18.42 18.83
N ARG A 24 -2.09 18.85 20.04
CA ARG A 24 -3.05 19.21 21.10
C ARG A 24 -3.69 20.60 20.96
N LYS A 25 -3.11 21.51 20.17
CA LYS A 25 -3.53 22.92 20.15
C LYS A 25 -4.55 23.30 19.06
N SER A 26 -4.77 22.45 18.06
CA SER A 26 -5.56 22.79 16.87
C SER A 26 -6.85 21.98 16.69
N LEU A 27 -7.09 20.95 17.51
CA LEU A 27 -8.31 20.16 17.46
C LEU A 27 -9.38 20.74 18.39
N PRO A 28 -10.65 20.82 17.95
CA PRO A 28 -11.76 21.16 18.85
C PRO A 28 -11.72 20.23 20.07
N LYS A 29 -12.09 20.74 21.26
CA LYS A 29 -12.28 19.87 22.43
C LYS A 29 -13.21 18.73 22.03
N PRO A 30 -12.81 17.46 22.15
CA PRO A 30 -13.70 16.36 21.85
C PRO A 30 -14.94 16.50 22.73
N GLY A 31 -16.13 16.37 22.12
CA GLY A 31 -17.39 16.37 22.86
C GLY A 31 -17.39 15.26 23.93
N PRO A 32 -18.31 15.30 24.90
CA PRO A 32 -18.39 14.27 25.93
C PRO A 32 -18.56 12.90 25.28
N ASN A 33 -17.77 11.90 25.71
CA ASN A 33 -17.93 10.50 25.27
C ASN A 33 -19.31 9.95 25.66
N TYR A 34 -19.79 8.95 24.93
CA TYR A 34 -20.99 8.23 25.31
C TYR A 34 -20.74 7.41 26.59
N ASN A 35 -21.82 7.11 27.30
CA ASN A 35 -21.81 6.27 28.49
C ASN A 35 -22.98 5.27 28.45
N VAL A 36 -23.13 4.44 29.49
CA VAL A 36 -24.17 3.40 29.57
C VAL A 36 -25.61 3.92 29.48
N SER A 37 -25.84 5.22 29.72
CA SER A 37 -27.16 5.86 29.61
C SER A 37 -27.42 6.50 28.25
N THR A 38 -26.42 6.55 27.37
CA THR A 38 -26.56 7.13 26.03
C THR A 38 -27.38 6.19 25.15
N PRO A 39 -28.49 6.65 24.53
CA PRO A 39 -29.30 5.80 23.67
C PRO A 39 -28.49 5.24 22.48
N ARG A 40 -28.73 3.96 22.15
CA ARG A 40 -28.04 3.26 21.06
C ARG A 40 -28.09 4.02 19.73
N ALA A 41 -29.26 4.54 19.35
CA ALA A 41 -29.42 5.33 18.13
C ALA A 41 -28.53 6.58 18.09
N THR A 42 -28.28 7.23 19.24
CA THR A 42 -27.35 8.36 19.34
C THR A 42 -25.90 7.91 19.19
N ILE A 43 -25.56 6.75 19.75
CA ILE A 43 -24.22 6.16 19.61
C ILE A 43 -23.95 5.79 18.14
N GLU A 44 -24.91 5.18 17.46
CA GLU A 44 -24.81 4.74 16.05
C GLU A 44 -24.90 5.91 15.05
N SER A 45 -25.52 7.03 15.41
CA SER A 45 -25.68 8.19 14.50
C SER A 45 -24.37 8.89 14.09
N LYS A 46 -23.25 8.61 14.76
CA LYS A 46 -21.95 9.24 14.48
C LYS A 46 -20.79 8.38 14.96
N GLN A 47 -19.59 8.70 14.46
CA GLN A 47 -18.35 8.10 14.94
C GLN A 47 -17.90 8.72 16.27
N TRP A 48 -17.41 7.89 17.19
CA TRP A 48 -16.92 8.30 18.50
C TRP A 48 -15.45 7.90 18.65
N CYS A 49 -14.59 8.84 19.06
CA CYS A 49 -13.19 8.53 19.32
C CYS A 49 -13.07 7.50 20.45
N GLY A 50 -12.38 6.39 20.18
CA GLY A 50 -12.16 5.32 21.17
C GLY A 50 -13.31 4.32 21.30
N ARG A 51 -14.37 4.39 20.47
CA ARG A 51 -15.36 3.31 20.37
C ARG A 51 -14.67 2.07 19.81
N CYS A 52 -14.82 0.95 20.51
CA CYS A 52 -14.33 -0.33 20.02
C CYS A 52 -15.05 -0.65 18.70
N VAL A 53 -14.29 -0.93 17.63
CA VAL A 53 -14.85 -1.29 16.32
C VAL A 53 -15.75 -2.52 16.47
N TRP A 54 -15.36 -3.49 17.29
CA TRP A 54 -16.14 -4.71 17.56
C TRP A 54 -17.52 -4.45 18.20
N GLU A 55 -17.62 -3.39 19.00
CA GLU A 55 -18.87 -2.98 19.66
C GLU A 55 -19.62 -1.90 18.85
N SER A 56 -19.19 -1.68 17.61
CA SER A 56 -19.79 -0.73 16.70
C SER A 56 -20.61 -1.40 15.61
N ASP A 57 -21.57 -0.66 15.08
CA ASP A 57 -22.42 -0.98 13.93
C ASP A 57 -21.67 -0.90 12.60
N ASN A 58 -20.36 -1.17 12.62
CA ASN A 58 -19.53 -1.20 11.43
C ASN A 58 -19.91 -2.38 10.53
N ASP A 59 -19.84 -2.14 9.23
CA ASP A 59 -20.08 -3.11 8.16
C ASP A 59 -18.76 -3.53 7.48
N VAL A 60 -17.63 -3.40 8.20
CA VAL A 60 -16.33 -3.81 7.70
C VAL A 60 -16.32 -5.32 7.50
N LEU A 61 -15.77 -5.73 6.36
CA LEU A 61 -15.75 -7.14 5.97
C LEU A 61 -14.62 -7.87 6.69
N ASP A 62 -14.94 -9.06 7.19
CA ASP A 62 -13.94 -9.99 7.73
C ASP A 62 -13.16 -10.71 6.63
N ASP A 63 -13.74 -10.87 5.44
CA ASP A 63 -13.14 -11.54 4.28
C ASP A 63 -13.60 -10.84 2.99
N GLN A 64 -12.64 -10.40 2.19
CA GLN A 64 -12.87 -9.85 0.87
C GLN A 64 -11.77 -10.26 -0.12
N ILE A 65 -12.20 -10.74 -1.28
CA ILE A 65 -11.33 -10.99 -2.43
C ILE A 65 -11.57 -9.91 -3.48
N VAL A 66 -10.52 -9.20 -3.88
CA VAL A 66 -10.52 -8.24 -4.98
C VAL A 66 -9.65 -8.78 -6.09
N ALA A 67 -10.25 -9.08 -7.24
CA ALA A 67 -9.56 -9.51 -8.45
C ALA A 67 -9.44 -8.33 -9.42
N LEU A 68 -8.21 -8.07 -9.87
CA LEU A 68 -7.88 -7.08 -10.88
C LEU A 68 -7.32 -7.80 -12.11
N THR A 69 -7.80 -7.41 -13.29
CA THR A 69 -7.35 -7.96 -14.56
C THR A 69 -6.89 -6.85 -15.48
N TRP A 70 -5.81 -7.09 -16.20
CA TRP A 70 -5.33 -6.26 -17.28
C TRP A 70 -5.36 -7.08 -18.56
N ASP A 71 -5.92 -6.48 -19.61
CA ASP A 71 -5.82 -7.00 -20.98
C ASP A 71 -4.41 -6.78 -21.52
N ASP A 72 -4.15 -7.37 -22.69
CA ASP A 72 -2.91 -7.15 -23.40
C ASP A 72 -2.74 -5.67 -23.78
N ASP A 73 -1.54 -5.13 -23.58
CA ASP A 73 -1.29 -3.71 -23.81
C ASP A 73 0.20 -3.45 -24.10
N SER A 74 0.47 -2.98 -25.32
CA SER A 74 1.79 -2.55 -25.79
C SER A 74 2.09 -1.11 -25.33
N ARG A 75 2.11 -0.88 -24.01
CA ARG A 75 2.35 0.45 -23.45
C ARG A 75 3.76 0.67 -22.95
N SER A 76 4.25 1.88 -23.21
CA SER A 76 5.40 2.41 -22.48
C SER A 76 5.02 2.65 -21.03
N VAL A 77 5.74 2.06 -20.09
CA VAL A 77 5.66 2.44 -18.67
C VAL A 77 6.88 3.30 -18.37
N SER A 78 6.63 4.51 -17.85
CA SER A 78 7.69 5.47 -17.53
C SER A 78 8.60 5.80 -18.72
N GLY A 79 8.02 5.95 -19.92
CA GLY A 79 8.74 6.31 -21.14
C GLY A 79 9.61 5.20 -21.75
N LYS A 80 9.58 3.99 -21.19
CA LYS A 80 10.24 2.80 -21.77
C LYS A 80 9.20 1.94 -22.45
N GLU A 81 9.33 1.73 -23.76
CA GLU A 81 8.62 0.67 -24.46
C GLU A 81 8.98 -0.65 -23.79
N VAL A 82 7.97 -1.30 -23.21
CA VAL A 82 8.12 -2.65 -22.70
C VAL A 82 7.43 -3.55 -23.71
N PRO A 83 8.12 -4.58 -24.24
CA PRO A 83 7.50 -5.51 -25.16
C PRO A 83 6.25 -6.13 -24.52
N ASP A 84 5.31 -6.51 -25.39
CA ASP A 84 3.99 -7.04 -25.11
C ASP A 84 3.86 -7.69 -23.73
N ARG A 85 3.14 -7.01 -22.82
CA ARG A 85 3.12 -7.39 -21.40
C ARG A 85 2.20 -8.57 -21.11
N GLY A 86 1.45 -9.03 -22.11
CA GLY A 86 0.44 -10.06 -21.96
C GLY A 86 -0.70 -9.63 -21.02
N PRO A 87 -1.78 -10.42 -20.96
CA PRO A 87 -2.78 -10.26 -19.92
C PRO A 87 -2.15 -10.54 -18.55
N ASN A 88 -2.50 -9.74 -17.55
CA ASN A 88 -2.03 -9.87 -16.18
C ASN A 88 -3.20 -9.93 -15.20
N THR A 89 -3.00 -10.59 -14.06
CA THR A 89 -4.01 -10.68 -12.99
C THR A 89 -3.36 -10.42 -11.64
N ALA A 90 -4.05 -9.69 -10.77
CA ALA A 90 -3.70 -9.53 -9.37
C ALA A 90 -4.92 -9.87 -8.50
N VAL A 91 -4.67 -10.55 -7.38
CA VAL A 91 -5.71 -10.89 -6.41
C VAL A 91 -5.25 -10.42 -5.04
N PHE A 92 -6.07 -9.56 -4.43
CA PHE A 92 -5.94 -9.19 -3.03
C PHE A 92 -6.96 -10.00 -2.23
N HIS A 93 -6.47 -10.71 -1.22
CA HIS A 93 -7.32 -11.38 -0.24
C HIS A 93 -7.09 -10.67 1.10
N MET A 94 -8.11 -9.94 1.54
CA MET A 94 -8.13 -9.24 2.82
C MET A 94 -8.95 -10.08 3.77
N VAL A 95 -8.31 -10.60 4.82
CA VAL A 95 -8.97 -11.46 5.80
C VAL A 95 -8.55 -11.07 7.22
N ALA A 96 -9.53 -10.85 8.09
CA ALA A 96 -9.33 -10.46 9.48
C ALA A 96 -8.91 -11.67 10.34
N PHE A 97 -9.56 -12.81 10.16
CA PHE A 97 -9.35 -14.01 10.97
C PHE A 97 -8.54 -15.06 10.22
N THR A 98 -7.23 -15.04 10.41
CA THR A 98 -6.30 -16.03 9.85
C THR A 98 -5.18 -16.30 10.85
N GLU A 99 -4.48 -17.43 10.74
CA GLU A 99 -3.28 -17.72 11.56
C GLU A 99 -2.15 -16.70 11.32
N ALA A 100 -2.11 -16.13 10.11
CA ALA A 100 -1.11 -15.18 9.66
C ALA A 100 -1.51 -13.72 10.02
N GLN A 101 -1.97 -13.48 11.25
CA GLN A 101 -2.38 -12.15 11.70
C GLN A 101 -1.18 -11.19 11.65
N CYS A 102 -1.42 -9.99 11.12
CA CYS A 102 -0.38 -8.97 10.91
C CYS A 102 0.78 -9.42 9.99
N GLU A 103 0.66 -10.53 9.27
CA GLU A 103 1.65 -10.95 8.29
C GLU A 103 1.22 -10.55 6.87
N GLN A 104 2.00 -9.69 6.23
CA GLN A 104 1.82 -9.41 4.81
C GLN A 104 2.50 -10.51 4.01
N ARG A 105 1.75 -11.16 3.11
CA ARG A 105 2.26 -12.27 2.28
C ARG A 105 1.74 -12.18 0.86
N GLY A 106 2.50 -12.74 -0.07
CA GLY A 106 2.08 -12.77 -1.46
C GLY A 106 2.96 -13.62 -2.36
N LYS A 107 2.46 -13.78 -3.59
CA LYS A 107 3.14 -14.47 -4.67
C LYS A 107 3.06 -13.62 -5.93
N ILE A 108 4.20 -13.47 -6.59
CA ILE A 108 4.31 -12.86 -7.92
C ILE A 108 4.85 -13.96 -8.83
N SER A 109 4.11 -14.26 -9.90
CA SER A 109 4.49 -15.31 -10.86
C SER A 109 4.82 -14.69 -12.21
N GLY A 110 5.84 -15.21 -12.87
CA GLY A 110 6.20 -14.82 -14.22
C GLY A 110 6.80 -15.99 -15.00
N ILE A 111 7.02 -15.78 -16.29
CA ILE A 111 7.49 -16.83 -17.22
C ILE A 111 8.91 -17.34 -16.95
N HIS A 112 9.71 -16.61 -16.17
CA HIS A 112 11.10 -16.96 -15.85
C HIS A 112 11.32 -17.27 -14.37
N GLY A 113 10.26 -17.29 -13.56
CA GLY A 113 10.42 -17.41 -12.12
C GLY A 113 9.21 -16.99 -11.32
N GLY A 114 9.35 -17.08 -10.01
CA GLY A 114 8.36 -16.63 -9.05
C GLY A 114 9.02 -15.95 -7.85
N ILE A 115 8.29 -15.05 -7.21
CA ILE A 115 8.67 -14.46 -5.93
C ILE A 115 7.59 -14.81 -4.92
N HIS A 116 7.98 -15.44 -3.83
CA HIS A 116 7.10 -15.63 -2.67
C HIS A 116 7.64 -14.76 -1.54
N TYR A 117 6.76 -14.09 -0.81
CA TYR A 117 7.18 -13.28 0.32
C TYR A 117 6.19 -13.37 1.48
N ASN A 118 6.71 -13.17 2.68
CA ASN A 118 5.96 -12.91 3.90
C ASN A 118 6.67 -11.79 4.71
N SER A 119 6.18 -11.47 5.91
CA SER A 119 6.81 -10.44 6.76
C SER A 119 8.24 -10.77 7.22
N LYS A 120 8.74 -11.99 7.00
CA LYS A 120 10.04 -12.47 7.50
C LYS A 120 11.07 -12.60 6.38
N GLU A 121 10.65 -13.04 5.20
CA GLU A 121 11.56 -13.34 4.10
C GLU A 121 10.93 -13.18 2.71
N ILE A 122 11.80 -12.99 1.73
CA ILE A 122 11.49 -12.98 0.31
C ILE A 122 12.27 -14.12 -0.35
N GLN A 123 11.55 -15.04 -0.96
CA GLN A 123 12.09 -16.19 -1.70
C GLN A 123 11.96 -15.94 -3.20
N VAL A 124 13.08 -16.00 -3.91
CA VAL A 124 13.13 -15.80 -5.37
C VAL A 124 13.49 -17.11 -6.05
N TYR A 125 12.59 -17.57 -6.91
CA TYR A 125 12.74 -18.75 -7.74
C TYR A 125 13.04 -18.33 -9.18
N THR A 126 14.00 -19.01 -9.81
CA THR A 126 14.31 -18.86 -11.23
C THR A 126 14.02 -20.18 -11.92
N PHE A 127 13.25 -20.11 -13.02
CA PHE A 127 12.93 -21.26 -13.84
C PHE A 127 13.69 -21.13 -15.16
N ASP A 128 14.56 -22.08 -15.44
CA ASP A 128 15.00 -22.36 -16.81
C ASP A 128 14.02 -23.37 -17.40
N LYS A 129 13.61 -23.18 -18.66
CA LYS A 129 12.54 -23.94 -19.34
C LYS A 129 12.81 -25.45 -19.41
N PHE A 130 13.99 -25.92 -19.00
CA PHE A 130 14.47 -27.29 -19.18
C PHE A 130 15.19 -27.90 -17.97
N LEU A 131 15.23 -27.21 -16.81
CA LEU A 131 15.91 -27.70 -15.61
C LEU A 131 14.99 -27.64 -14.37
N GLN A 132 15.31 -28.49 -13.38
CA GLN A 132 14.70 -28.38 -12.04
C GLN A 132 14.84 -26.94 -11.53
N PRO A 133 13.85 -26.40 -10.79
CA PRO A 133 13.96 -25.06 -10.23
C PRO A 133 15.28 -24.92 -9.46
N GLU A 134 16.03 -23.84 -9.72
CA GLU A 134 17.17 -23.53 -8.85
C GLU A 134 16.69 -23.39 -7.40
N ALA A 135 17.55 -23.74 -6.43
CA ALA A 135 17.27 -23.49 -5.03
C ALA A 135 16.94 -21.99 -4.83
N ALA A 136 15.85 -21.72 -4.11
CA ALA A 136 15.38 -20.35 -3.92
C ALA A 136 16.46 -19.47 -3.29
N LYS A 137 16.68 -18.28 -3.85
CA LYS A 137 17.48 -17.25 -3.19
C LYS A 137 16.61 -16.61 -2.11
N ILE A 138 17.04 -16.71 -0.86
CA ILE A 138 16.30 -16.21 0.30
C ILE A 138 16.91 -14.88 0.76
N PHE A 139 16.06 -13.88 0.93
CA PHE A 139 16.41 -12.58 1.47
C PHE A 139 15.64 -12.34 2.77
N THR A 140 16.35 -12.00 3.84
CA THR A 140 15.76 -11.66 5.14
C THR A 140 15.99 -10.18 5.42
N PRO A 141 14.95 -9.33 5.42
CA PRO A 141 15.09 -7.92 5.76
C PRO A 141 15.66 -7.76 7.18
N PRO A 142 16.51 -6.75 7.44
CA PRO A 142 16.99 -6.47 8.79
C PRO A 142 15.83 -6.14 9.72
N LYS A 143 15.78 -6.80 10.89
CA LYS A 143 14.80 -6.45 11.94
C LYS A 143 15.20 -5.11 12.57
N THR A 144 14.31 -4.13 12.54
CA THR A 144 14.47 -2.91 13.34
C THR A 144 13.95 -3.13 14.74
N ALA A 145 14.63 -2.57 15.76
CA ALA A 145 14.34 -2.84 17.17
C ALA A 145 12.96 -2.33 17.65
N GLU A 146 12.31 -1.40 16.94
CA GLU A 146 10.99 -0.86 17.29
C GLU A 146 10.14 -0.52 16.06
N GLY A 147 8.84 -0.83 16.12
CA GLY A 147 7.79 -0.36 15.20
C GLY A 147 7.60 -1.16 13.89
N HIS A 148 6.36 -1.60 13.66
CA HIS A 148 5.77 -2.07 12.39
C HIS A 148 6.76 -2.68 11.36
N ASP A 149 7.44 -3.77 11.75
CA ASP A 149 8.36 -4.59 10.94
C ASP A 149 9.39 -3.81 10.08
N GLY A 150 9.79 -2.60 10.50
CA GLY A 150 10.79 -1.78 9.82
C GLY A 150 10.31 -1.02 8.58
N GLY A 151 9.09 -1.27 8.10
CA GLY A 151 8.52 -0.59 6.93
C GLY A 151 8.41 0.93 7.12
N ASN A 152 7.99 1.37 8.30
CA ASN A 152 7.89 2.79 8.65
C ASN A 152 9.26 3.49 8.62
N GLY A 153 10.29 2.85 9.20
CA GLY A 153 11.64 3.39 9.22
C GLY A 153 12.21 3.51 7.80
N GLY A 154 11.99 2.50 6.97
CA GLY A 154 12.36 2.51 5.55
C GLY A 154 11.69 3.67 4.79
N LEU A 155 10.37 3.84 4.93
CA LEU A 155 9.64 4.90 4.25
C LEU A 155 10.07 6.30 4.71
N MET A 156 10.24 6.52 6.02
CA MET A 156 10.70 7.81 6.56
C MET A 156 12.11 8.15 6.11
N ASN A 157 13.00 7.16 6.03
CA ASN A 157 14.35 7.34 5.52
C ASN A 157 14.33 7.69 4.02
N SER A 158 13.55 6.96 3.22
CA SER A 158 13.34 7.26 1.79
C SER A 158 12.82 8.68 1.57
N PHE A 159 11.82 9.11 2.35
CA PHE A 159 11.29 10.47 2.29
C PHE A 159 12.35 11.51 2.68
N SER A 160 13.09 11.28 3.77
CA SER A 160 14.14 12.20 4.24
C SER A 160 15.25 12.36 3.21
N LYS A 161 15.69 11.27 2.57
CA LYS A 161 16.66 11.31 1.46
C LYS A 161 16.15 12.10 0.26
N ALA A 162 14.86 11.94 -0.07
CA ALA A 162 14.25 12.72 -1.15
C ALA A 162 14.28 14.22 -0.84
N VAL A 163 13.86 14.61 0.36
CA VAL A 163 13.86 16.02 0.81
C VAL A 163 15.28 16.59 0.84
N GLU A 164 16.24 15.84 1.37
CA GLU A 164 17.64 16.26 1.43
C GLU A 164 18.23 16.53 0.03
N ALA A 165 18.00 15.63 -0.94
CA ALA A 165 18.48 15.79 -2.31
C ALA A 165 17.90 17.03 -3.00
N VAL A 166 16.62 17.35 -2.73
CA VAL A 166 15.96 18.56 -3.25
C VAL A 166 16.54 19.82 -2.60
N ILE A 167 16.71 19.84 -1.27
CA ILE A 167 17.24 21.01 -0.54
C ILE A 167 18.68 21.32 -0.98
N LYS A 168 19.49 20.29 -1.24
CA LYS A 168 20.87 20.44 -1.76
C LYS A 168 20.93 20.85 -3.24
N GLY A 169 19.79 20.87 -3.95
CA GLY A 169 19.73 21.17 -5.37
C GLY A 169 20.30 20.08 -6.27
N GLU A 170 20.43 18.83 -5.77
CA GLU A 170 20.97 17.70 -6.53
C GLU A 170 19.95 17.11 -7.50
N LEU A 171 18.66 17.13 -7.14
CA LEU A 171 17.56 16.56 -7.91
C LEU A 171 16.33 17.49 -7.85
N SER A 172 15.51 17.46 -8.90
CA SER A 172 14.15 18.03 -8.83
C SER A 172 13.27 17.22 -7.86
N VAL A 173 12.13 17.79 -7.47
CA VAL A 173 11.14 17.10 -6.61
C VAL A 173 10.69 15.78 -7.23
N GLU A 174 10.39 15.79 -8.53
CA GLU A 174 9.92 14.62 -9.28
C GLU A 174 11.00 13.53 -9.35
N GLN A 175 12.25 13.92 -9.61
CA GLN A 175 13.39 13.01 -9.68
C GLN A 175 13.69 12.38 -8.31
N ALA A 176 13.69 13.19 -7.25
CA ALA A 176 13.93 12.72 -5.89
C ALA A 176 12.81 11.76 -5.42
N GLN A 177 11.55 12.10 -5.73
CA GLN A 177 10.41 11.24 -5.41
C GLN A 177 10.49 9.90 -6.15
N ALA A 178 10.74 9.90 -7.46
CA ALA A 178 10.90 8.67 -8.24
C ALA A 178 12.08 7.81 -7.76
N LYS A 179 13.20 8.43 -7.38
CA LYS A 179 14.42 7.74 -6.97
C LYS A 179 14.33 7.14 -5.57
N TYR A 180 13.82 7.89 -4.59
CA TYR A 180 13.90 7.49 -3.19
C TYR A 180 12.58 6.94 -2.63
N VAL A 181 11.44 7.47 -3.06
CA VAL A 181 10.11 7.06 -2.57
C VAL A 181 9.50 5.97 -3.47
N SER A 182 9.90 5.93 -4.75
CA SER A 182 9.46 4.92 -5.73
C SER A 182 7.96 4.94 -6.04
N CYS A 183 7.26 6.04 -5.71
CA CYS A 183 5.88 6.26 -6.13
C CYS A 183 5.61 7.75 -6.37
N THR A 184 4.80 8.04 -7.37
CA THR A 184 4.29 9.38 -7.66
C THR A 184 3.05 9.68 -6.83
N LEU A 185 2.71 10.97 -6.67
CA LEU A 185 1.47 11.38 -6.02
C LEU A 185 0.24 10.79 -6.74
N LYS A 186 0.29 10.73 -8.08
CA LYS A 186 -0.78 10.15 -8.89
C LYS A 186 -0.96 8.66 -8.58
N GLU A 187 0.12 7.89 -8.50
CA GLU A 187 0.05 6.46 -8.15
C GLU A 187 -0.48 6.24 -6.74
N ALA A 188 -0.06 7.05 -5.77
CA ALA A 188 -0.58 7.01 -4.41
C ALA A 188 -2.08 7.34 -4.37
N PHE A 189 -2.54 8.32 -5.14
CA PHE A 189 -3.96 8.65 -5.23
C PHE A 189 -4.76 7.56 -5.95
N MET A 190 -4.22 7.00 -7.04
CA MET A 190 -4.82 5.89 -7.78
C MET A 190 -5.01 4.65 -6.92
N SER A 191 -4.05 4.30 -6.05
CA SER A 191 -4.16 3.13 -5.18
C SER A 191 -5.32 3.27 -4.19
N HIS A 192 -5.55 4.46 -3.63
CA HIS A 192 -6.70 4.74 -2.77
C HIS A 192 -8.02 4.74 -3.54
N ALA A 193 -8.02 5.33 -4.73
CA ALA A 193 -9.20 5.35 -5.59
C ALA A 193 -9.64 3.93 -6.02
N MET A 194 -8.69 3.01 -6.22
CA MET A 194 -8.98 1.60 -6.48
C MET A 194 -9.84 0.97 -5.38
N VAL A 195 -9.59 1.30 -4.11
CA VAL A 195 -10.40 0.80 -2.99
C VAL A 195 -11.88 1.18 -3.15
N PHE A 196 -12.17 2.42 -3.54
CA PHE A 196 -13.55 2.85 -3.81
C PHE A 196 -14.17 2.16 -5.03
N ALA A 197 -13.38 1.93 -6.08
CA ALA A 197 -13.83 1.19 -7.25
C ALA A 197 -14.16 -0.27 -6.91
N ALA A 198 -13.33 -0.92 -6.08
CA ALA A 198 -13.56 -2.27 -5.57
C ALA A 198 -14.81 -2.32 -4.68
N GLU A 199 -15.04 -1.30 -3.87
CA GLU A 199 -16.24 -1.21 -3.03
C GLU A 199 -17.51 -0.99 -3.84
N GLU A 200 -17.47 -0.16 -4.88
CA GLU A 200 -18.58 -0.01 -5.83
C GLU A 200 -18.88 -1.33 -6.57
N ALA A 201 -17.83 -2.07 -6.96
CA ALA A 201 -17.97 -3.39 -7.59
C ALA A 201 -18.68 -4.38 -6.65
N ARG A 202 -18.29 -4.38 -5.36
CA ARG A 202 -18.88 -5.25 -4.33
C ARG A 202 -20.34 -4.93 -4.06
N LEU A 203 -20.66 -3.68 -3.74
CA LEU A 203 -22.03 -3.25 -3.44
C LEU A 203 -22.95 -3.43 -4.65
N GLY A 204 -22.44 -3.13 -5.84
CA GLY A 204 -23.17 -3.25 -7.10
C GLY A 204 -23.19 -4.66 -7.70
N ARG A 205 -22.47 -5.62 -7.10
CA ARG A 205 -22.27 -7.00 -7.62
C ARG A 205 -21.92 -7.01 -9.12
N LYS A 206 -20.97 -6.17 -9.51
CA LYS A 206 -20.63 -5.91 -10.91
C LYS A 206 -19.12 -5.81 -11.12
N ILE A 207 -18.69 -5.98 -12.37
CA ILE A 207 -17.32 -5.66 -12.79
C ILE A 207 -17.25 -4.15 -13.06
N VAL A 208 -16.23 -3.49 -12.51
CA VAL A 208 -15.95 -2.07 -12.74
C VAL A 208 -14.82 -1.95 -13.76
N ASN A 209 -15.07 -1.29 -14.88
CA ASN A 209 -14.02 -0.92 -15.82
C ASN A 209 -13.22 0.26 -15.27
N TRP A 210 -11.95 0.03 -14.94
CA TRP A 210 -11.08 1.03 -14.31
C TRP A 210 -10.96 2.32 -15.11
N ARG A 211 -10.75 2.25 -16.43
CA ARG A 211 -10.56 3.45 -17.28
C ARG A 211 -11.79 4.35 -17.25
N ASN A 212 -12.97 3.76 -17.41
CA ASN A 212 -14.24 4.49 -17.39
C ASN A 212 -14.54 5.05 -15.99
N TRP A 213 -14.26 4.29 -14.95
CA TRP A 213 -14.49 4.71 -13.56
C TRP A 213 -13.57 5.88 -13.19
N TRP A 214 -12.28 5.77 -13.53
CA TRP A 214 -11.28 6.81 -13.27
C TRP A 214 -11.60 8.12 -13.99
N ALA A 215 -11.97 8.08 -15.27
CA ALA A 215 -12.34 9.28 -16.04
C ALA A 215 -13.54 10.02 -15.41
N LYS A 216 -14.53 9.28 -14.90
CA LYS A 216 -15.67 9.86 -14.18
C LYS A 216 -15.25 10.51 -12.86
N LEU A 217 -14.32 9.90 -12.12
CA LEU A 217 -13.77 10.49 -10.91
C LEU A 217 -13.03 11.79 -11.22
N GLU A 218 -12.15 11.80 -12.23
CA GLU A 218 -11.42 13.01 -12.65
C GLU A 218 -12.39 14.13 -13.03
N GLN A 219 -13.42 13.84 -13.84
CA GLN A 219 -14.44 14.82 -14.21
C GLN A 219 -15.16 15.40 -12.98
N ARG A 220 -15.49 14.57 -11.98
CA ARG A 220 -16.14 15.02 -10.73
C ARG A 220 -15.23 15.89 -9.87
N LEU A 221 -13.93 15.65 -9.88
CA LEU A 221 -12.95 16.43 -9.12
C LEU A 221 -12.67 17.79 -9.78
N LEU A 222 -12.65 17.84 -11.12
CA LEU A 222 -12.37 19.04 -11.91
C LEU A 222 -13.59 19.93 -12.17
N SER A 223 -14.81 19.42 -11.94
CA SER A 223 -16.06 20.20 -12.09
C SER A 223 -16.45 20.98 -10.83
N ARG A 224 -15.57 21.07 -9.83
CA ARG A 224 -15.76 21.86 -8.61
C ARG A 224 -15.13 23.24 -8.71
#